data_AF-A0A941VTF6-F1
#
_entry.id   AF-A0A941VTF6-F1
#
_cell.length_a   1.000
_cell.length_b   1.000
_cell.length_c   1.000
_cell.angle_alpha   90.00
_cell.angle_beta   90.00
_cell.angle_gamma   90.00
#
_symmetry.space_group_name_H-M   'P 1'
#
loop_
_entity.id
_entity.type
_entity.pdbx_description
1 polymer ?
#
loop_
_entity_poly.entity_id
_entity_poly.type
_entity_poly.pdbx_seq_one_letter_code
_entity_poly.pdbx_strand_id
1 'polypeptide(L)'
;MSIRNSTPIPTIATVLLPTERSRVEAAGNGSFSVLHRETVPEAIRAVRERAVDAVLLSVHRCDAVEAAAVRQLVRAFPGLPAVALVTRHDDATPASILRLGASGIKEVVDVTAPAGWGRLRHVVAEPATRPAARILGPLLERLPGIPEDGRIFLEALVRLAPHTPTVRGLTRVFGVQPSTLMSRFGRAGLPSAKRYLASIRLLYAAQYMESEGMSIADVAYRLECSSPQSFGRHVRSLLGITCTEFRRRFPFPVALERFLAVMIEPYQARWRDFHPLISTGGRPGIVPDPAISDRDQ
;
A
#
# COMPACT_ATOMS: atom_id res chain seq x y z
N MET A 1 20.49 -5.97 -13.49
CA MET A 1 20.26 -4.74 -12.70
C MET A 1 19.25 -5.09 -11.62
N SER A 2 19.71 -5.38 -10.40
CA SER A 2 18.86 -5.88 -9.32
C SER A 2 18.03 -4.71 -8.76
N ILE A 3 16.80 -4.56 -9.26
CA ILE A 3 15.83 -3.63 -8.70
C ILE A 3 15.46 -4.21 -7.33
N ARG A 4 16.01 -3.65 -6.25
CA ARG A 4 15.55 -3.99 -4.90
C ARG A 4 14.04 -3.79 -4.90
N ASN A 5 13.30 -4.82 -4.53
CA ASN A 5 11.86 -4.75 -4.29
C ASN A 5 11.59 -3.64 -3.28
N SER A 6 11.38 -2.42 -3.78
CA SER A 6 11.01 -1.24 -2.99
C SER A 6 9.56 -1.39 -2.57
N THR A 7 9.30 -2.40 -1.74
CA THR A 7 8.03 -2.55 -1.04
C THR A 7 7.96 -1.38 -0.06
N PRO A 8 6.86 -0.59 -0.05
CA PRO A 8 6.72 0.47 0.92
C PRO A 8 6.89 -0.11 2.33
N ILE A 9 7.72 0.56 3.13
CA ILE A 9 8.01 0.15 4.50
C ILE A 9 6.71 0.33 5.31
N PRO A 10 6.16 -0.74 5.92
CA PRO A 10 4.94 -0.67 6.72
C PRO A 10 5.01 0.43 7.77
N THR A 11 3.92 1.16 7.98
CA THR A 11 3.82 2.18 9.03
C THR A 11 2.99 1.64 10.19
N ILE A 12 3.58 1.60 11.38
CA ILE A 12 2.96 1.01 12.57
C ILE A 12 2.62 2.13 13.55
N ALA A 13 1.34 2.29 13.90
CA ALA A 13 0.95 3.16 15.00
C ALA A 13 1.26 2.44 16.33
N THR A 14 1.82 3.14 17.30
CA THR A 14 2.27 2.49 18.53
C THR A 14 1.77 3.23 19.76
N VAL A 15 1.36 2.48 20.79
CA VAL A 15 1.08 2.99 22.14
C VAL A 15 1.97 2.21 23.10
N LEU A 16 3.13 2.80 23.41
CA LEU A 16 4.24 2.13 24.08
C LEU A 16 4.75 2.96 25.24
N LEU A 17 5.35 2.29 26.22
CA LEU A 17 6.15 2.94 27.25
C LEU A 17 7.36 3.64 26.60
N PRO A 18 7.86 4.76 27.18
CA PRO A 18 9.01 5.47 26.64
C PRO A 18 10.24 4.57 26.40
N THR A 19 10.51 3.63 27.31
CA THR A 19 11.63 2.69 27.22
C THR A 19 11.49 1.66 26.09
N GLU A 20 10.27 1.39 25.63
CA GLU A 20 10.00 0.46 24.54
C GLU A 20 10.17 1.13 23.18
N ARG A 21 9.93 2.45 23.08
CA ARG A 21 9.96 3.20 21.82
C ARG A 21 11.29 3.04 21.09
N SER A 22 12.40 3.35 21.76
CA SER A 22 13.73 3.27 21.16
C SER A 22 14.10 1.85 20.73
N ARG A 23 13.65 0.83 21.47
CA ARG A 23 13.89 -0.58 21.12
C ARG A 23 13.10 -0.99 19.87
N VAL A 24 11.84 -0.57 19.78
CA VAL A 24 10.98 -0.84 18.62
C VAL A 24 11.46 -0.07 17.38
N GLU A 25 11.89 1.18 17.53
CA GLU A 25 12.51 1.97 16.45
C GLU A 25 13.76 1.29 15.90
N ALA A 26 14.66 0.87 16.79
CA ALA A 26 15.87 0.15 16.40
C ALA A 26 15.56 -1.17 15.69
N ALA A 27 14.59 -1.93 16.20
CA ALA A 27 14.16 -3.21 15.60
C ALA A 27 13.44 -3.02 14.25
N GLY A 28 12.83 -1.86 14.04
CA GLY A 28 12.10 -1.47 12.84
C GLY A 28 12.99 -0.96 11.72
N ASN A 29 14.27 -0.62 11.98
CA ASN A 29 15.16 -0.07 10.96
C ASN A 29 15.19 -0.94 9.68
N GLY A 30 14.81 -0.35 8.54
CA GLY A 30 14.69 -1.02 7.25
C GLY A 30 13.52 -2.01 7.09
N SER A 31 12.70 -2.22 8.13
CA SER A 31 11.61 -3.21 8.15
C SER A 31 10.22 -2.61 8.32
N PHE A 32 10.07 -1.59 9.16
CA PHE A 32 8.84 -0.82 9.35
C PHE A 32 9.16 0.57 9.93
N SER A 33 8.28 1.54 9.71
CA SER A 33 8.34 2.86 10.36
C SER A 33 7.33 2.91 11.50
N VAL A 34 7.57 3.77 12.48
CA VAL A 34 6.71 3.89 13.66
C VAL A 34 6.10 5.28 13.78
N LEU A 35 4.88 5.31 14.31
CA LEU A 35 4.16 6.51 14.66
C LEU A 35 3.75 6.40 16.13
N HIS A 36 4.58 6.95 17.02
CA HIS A 36 4.32 6.93 18.46
C HIS A 36 3.12 7.81 18.83
N ARG A 37 2.24 7.25 19.65
CA ARG A 37 1.09 7.91 20.27
C ARG A 37 1.08 7.65 21.76
N GLU A 38 0.49 8.59 22.48
CA GLU A 38 0.39 8.50 23.93
C GLU A 38 -0.83 7.72 24.37
N THR A 39 -1.85 7.55 23.51
CA THR A 39 -3.09 6.83 23.88
C THR A 39 -3.68 6.03 22.70
N VAL A 40 -4.52 5.04 23.02
CA VAL A 40 -5.24 4.25 21.99
C VAL A 40 -6.19 5.12 21.13
N PRO A 41 -6.95 6.08 21.67
CA PRO A 41 -7.72 7.03 20.85
C PRO A 41 -6.88 7.82 19.84
N GLU A 42 -5.68 8.25 20.22
CA GLU A 42 -4.76 8.90 19.28
C GLU A 42 -4.24 7.95 18.20
N ALA A 43 -4.02 6.67 18.54
CA ALA A 43 -3.69 5.64 17.55
C ALA A 43 -4.85 5.41 16.57
N ILE A 44 -6.10 5.36 17.05
CA ILE A 44 -7.30 5.30 16.21
C ILE A 44 -7.35 6.49 15.24
N ARG A 45 -7.08 7.71 15.74
CA ARG A 45 -7.00 8.91 14.91
C ARG A 45 -5.93 8.78 13.83
N ALA A 46 -4.73 8.29 14.20
CA ALA A 46 -3.66 8.06 13.25
C ALA A 46 -4.02 7.04 12.15
N VAL A 47 -4.73 5.97 12.51
CA VAL A 47 -5.22 4.95 11.56
C VAL A 47 -6.19 5.54 10.52
N ARG A 48 -6.98 6.54 10.93
CA ARG A 48 -7.91 7.26 10.06
C ARG A 48 -7.21 8.26 9.15
N GLU A 49 -6.25 9.00 9.70
CA GLU A 49 -5.59 10.12 9.00
C GLU A 49 -4.42 9.67 8.11
N ARG A 50 -3.80 8.53 8.41
CA ARG A 50 -2.61 8.03 7.72
C ARG A 50 -2.76 6.57 7.35
N ALA A 51 -2.01 6.15 6.33
CA ALA A 51 -1.87 4.73 6.01
C ALA A 51 -1.04 4.04 7.10
N VAL A 52 -1.75 3.47 8.06
CA VAL A 52 -1.20 2.60 9.12
C VAL A 52 -1.52 1.15 8.79
N ASP A 53 -0.52 0.29 8.87
CA ASP A 53 -0.56 -1.12 8.47
C ASP A 53 -0.76 -2.06 9.66
N ALA A 54 -0.39 -1.64 10.87
CA ALA A 54 -0.75 -2.31 12.12
C ALA A 54 -0.71 -1.34 13.31
N VAL A 55 -1.30 -1.76 14.43
CA VAL A 55 -1.18 -1.07 15.72
C VAL A 55 -0.41 -1.96 16.69
N LEU A 56 0.62 -1.42 17.34
CA LEU A 56 1.41 -2.10 18.36
C LEU A 56 1.13 -1.48 19.74
N LEU A 57 0.69 -2.30 20.68
CA LEU A 57 0.24 -1.87 22.01
C LEU A 57 1.09 -2.54 23.07
N SER A 58 1.65 -1.78 24.00
CA SER A 58 2.34 -2.36 25.15
C SER A 58 1.34 -3.05 26.08
N VAL A 59 1.65 -4.27 26.51
CA VAL A 59 0.86 -4.93 27.56
C VAL A 59 0.86 -4.15 28.88
N HIS A 60 1.88 -3.31 29.09
CA HIS A 60 2.07 -2.52 30.31
C HIS A 60 1.35 -1.16 30.27
N ARG A 61 0.78 -0.80 29.13
CA ARG A 61 -0.05 0.40 28.96
C ARG A 61 -1.53 0.13 29.18
N CYS A 62 -1.98 -1.11 28.95
CA CYS A 62 -3.40 -1.43 28.92
C CYS A 62 -4.02 -1.63 30.31
N ASP A 63 -4.61 -0.56 30.85
CA ASP A 63 -5.55 -0.63 31.96
C ASP A 63 -7.00 -0.90 31.49
N ALA A 64 -7.98 -0.85 32.40
CA ALA A 64 -9.39 -1.09 32.07
C ALA A 64 -9.98 -0.03 31.11
N VAL A 65 -9.50 1.22 31.17
CA VAL A 65 -9.96 2.32 30.32
C VAL A 65 -9.39 2.14 28.91
N GLU A 66 -8.10 1.82 28.81
CA GLU A 66 -7.47 1.49 27.54
C GLU A 66 -8.09 0.24 26.90
N ALA A 67 -8.48 -0.77 27.68
CA ALA A 67 -9.11 -1.99 27.17
C ALA A 67 -10.41 -1.71 26.39
N ALA A 68 -11.22 -0.73 26.80
CA ALA A 68 -12.42 -0.33 26.08
C ALA A 68 -12.09 0.35 24.74
N ALA A 69 -11.08 1.23 24.72
CA ALA A 69 -10.60 1.86 23.49
C ALA A 69 -9.98 0.85 22.52
N VAL A 70 -9.24 -0.15 23.03
CA VAL A 70 -8.72 -1.26 22.22
C VAL A 70 -9.86 -2.06 21.57
N ARG A 71 -10.93 -2.34 22.32
CA ARG A 71 -12.11 -3.03 21.78
C ARG A 71 -12.78 -2.22 20.67
N GLN A 72 -12.84 -0.89 20.81
CA GLN A 72 -13.32 -0.01 19.75
C GLN A 72 -12.41 -0.05 18.51
N LEU A 73 -11.09 0.01 18.68
CA LEU A 73 -10.13 -0.11 17.58
C LEU A 73 -10.34 -1.41 16.80
N VAL A 74 -10.37 -2.56 17.48
CA VAL A 74 -10.51 -3.88 16.84
C VAL A 74 -11.86 -4.02 16.12
N ARG A 75 -12.94 -3.50 16.71
CA ARG A 75 -14.28 -3.52 16.08
C ARG A 75 -14.37 -2.59 14.87
N ALA A 76 -13.78 -1.39 14.95
CA ALA A 76 -13.84 -0.39 13.89
C ALA A 76 -12.96 -0.75 12.69
N PHE A 77 -11.85 -1.47 12.91
CA PHE A 77 -10.86 -1.83 11.90
C PHE A 77 -10.52 -3.33 11.94
N PRO A 78 -11.46 -4.23 11.62
CA PRO A 78 -11.25 -5.68 11.75
C PRO A 78 -10.14 -6.23 10.83
N GLY A 79 -9.81 -5.52 9.75
CA GLY A 79 -8.72 -5.86 8.84
C GLY A 79 -7.34 -5.28 9.24
N LEU A 80 -7.29 -4.42 10.26
CA LEU A 80 -6.05 -3.84 10.78
C LEU A 80 -5.56 -4.66 11.98
N PRO A 81 -4.40 -5.34 11.88
CA PRO A 81 -3.85 -6.08 13.01
C PRO A 81 -3.52 -5.15 14.17
N ALA A 82 -4.03 -5.52 15.34
CA ALA A 82 -3.60 -5.00 16.63
C ALA A 82 -2.74 -6.08 17.30
N VAL A 83 -1.52 -5.71 17.66
CA VAL A 83 -0.49 -6.60 18.21
C VAL A 83 -0.13 -6.12 19.61
N ALA A 84 -0.18 -7.01 20.59
CA ALA A 84 0.31 -6.71 21.93
C ALA A 84 1.82 -7.01 22.03
N LEU A 85 2.58 -6.12 22.66
CA LEU A 85 4.02 -6.22 22.84
C LEU A 85 4.37 -6.51 24.31
N VAL A 86 5.11 -7.59 24.56
CA VAL A 86 5.68 -7.91 25.87
C VAL A 86 7.19 -7.64 25.81
N THR A 87 7.66 -6.65 26.57
CA THR A 87 9.08 -6.24 26.61
C THR A 87 9.80 -6.61 27.91
N ARG A 88 9.02 -7.02 28.91
CA ARG A 88 9.42 -7.53 30.21
C ARG A 88 8.30 -8.39 30.79
N HIS A 89 8.66 -9.28 31.71
CA HIS A 89 7.71 -10.07 32.49
C HIS A 89 7.65 -9.53 33.92
N ASP A 90 6.43 -9.24 34.39
CA ASP A 90 6.09 -8.87 35.76
C ASP A 90 4.76 -9.54 36.16
N ASP A 91 4.39 -9.46 37.43
CA ASP A 91 3.19 -10.12 37.98
C ASP A 91 1.89 -9.65 37.32
N ALA A 92 1.86 -8.45 36.75
CA ALA A 92 0.71 -7.88 36.06
C ALA A 92 0.56 -8.38 34.61
N THR A 93 1.63 -8.90 34.02
CA THR A 93 1.71 -9.27 32.60
C THR A 93 0.62 -10.26 32.18
N PRO A 94 0.37 -11.39 32.88
CA PRO A 94 -0.68 -12.34 32.48
C PRO A 94 -2.08 -11.72 32.46
N ALA A 95 -2.42 -10.92 33.48
CA ALA A 95 -3.72 -10.25 33.58
C ALA A 95 -3.93 -9.21 32.47
N SER A 96 -2.88 -8.48 32.09
CA SER A 96 -2.94 -7.52 30.98
C SER A 96 -3.08 -8.22 29.62
N ILE A 97 -2.39 -9.33 29.39
CA ILE A 97 -2.56 -10.15 28.18
C ILE A 97 -3.99 -10.67 28.07
N LEU A 98 -4.56 -11.21 29.15
CA LEU A 98 -5.94 -11.70 29.18
C LEU A 98 -6.94 -10.57 28.89
N ARG A 99 -6.74 -9.38 29.46
CA ARG A 99 -7.58 -8.20 29.16
C ARG A 99 -7.52 -7.80 27.69
N LEU A 100 -6.33 -7.73 27.12
CA LEU A 100 -6.15 -7.41 25.70
C LEU A 100 -6.79 -8.47 24.79
N GLY A 101 -6.65 -9.75 25.14
CA GLY A 101 -7.34 -10.86 24.48
C GLY A 101 -8.85 -10.72 24.53
N ALA A 102 -9.41 -10.39 25.70
CA ALA A 102 -10.83 -10.13 25.89
C ALA A 102 -11.32 -8.90 25.09
N SER A 103 -10.44 -7.95 24.77
CA SER A 103 -10.72 -6.80 23.90
C SER A 103 -10.60 -7.11 22.40
N GLY A 104 -10.21 -8.33 22.04
CA GLY A 104 -10.17 -8.82 20.66
C GLY A 104 -8.79 -8.81 20.01
N ILE A 105 -7.72 -8.49 20.75
CA ILE A 105 -6.35 -8.70 20.26
C ILE A 105 -6.11 -10.21 20.16
N LYS A 106 -5.65 -10.64 18.98
CA LYS A 106 -5.38 -12.06 18.69
C LYS A 106 -3.90 -12.39 18.62
N GLU A 107 -3.04 -11.37 18.63
CA GLU A 107 -1.61 -11.53 18.41
C GLU A 107 -0.83 -10.86 19.55
N VAL A 108 0.02 -11.64 20.22
CA VAL A 108 0.92 -11.18 21.27
C VAL A 108 2.34 -11.56 20.88
N VAL A 109 3.24 -10.59 20.85
CA VAL A 109 4.66 -10.79 20.56
C VAL A 109 5.48 -10.49 21.81
N ASP A 110 6.10 -11.54 22.34
CA ASP A 110 7.11 -11.43 23.38
C ASP A 110 8.49 -11.23 22.74
N VAL A 111 9.06 -10.04 22.97
CA VAL A 111 10.39 -9.65 22.47
C VAL A 111 11.53 -9.91 23.46
N THR A 112 11.21 -10.50 24.62
CA THR A 112 12.22 -11.02 25.55
C THR A 112 12.77 -12.38 25.08
N ALA A 113 11.99 -13.12 24.29
CA ALA A 113 12.43 -14.35 23.64
C ALA A 113 13.50 -14.07 22.56
N PRO A 114 14.48 -14.97 22.33
CA PRO A 114 15.57 -14.76 21.37
C PRO A 114 15.11 -14.41 19.93
N ALA A 115 13.99 -14.99 19.48
CA ALA A 115 13.42 -14.74 18.15
C ALA A 115 12.37 -13.62 18.12
N GLY A 116 12.06 -13.00 19.27
CA GLY A 116 10.89 -12.15 19.45
C GLY A 116 10.86 -10.92 18.55
N TRP A 117 12.01 -10.25 18.36
CA TRP A 117 12.10 -9.13 17.41
C TRP A 117 11.95 -9.54 15.95
N GLY A 118 12.42 -10.73 15.59
CA GLY A 118 12.20 -11.31 14.26
C GLY A 118 10.72 -11.60 14.02
N ARG A 119 10.04 -12.16 15.02
CA ARG A 119 8.60 -12.38 15.00
C ARG A 119 7.82 -11.07 14.91
N LEU A 120 8.19 -10.04 15.67
CA LEU A 120 7.55 -8.72 15.58
C LEU A 120 7.59 -8.19 14.14
N ARG A 121 8.78 -8.20 13.52
CA ARG A 121 8.93 -7.77 12.12
C ARG A 121 8.02 -8.53 11.17
N HIS A 122 7.95 -9.85 11.31
CA HIS A 122 7.09 -10.68 10.47
C HIS A 122 5.61 -10.33 10.63
N VAL A 123 5.15 -10.27 11.87
CA VAL A 123 3.74 -10.01 12.24
C VAL A 123 3.27 -8.64 11.76
N VAL A 124 4.12 -7.61 11.80
CA VAL A 124 3.75 -6.27 11.35
C VAL A 124 3.94 -6.04 9.85
N ALA A 125 4.77 -6.86 9.18
CA ALA A 125 5.01 -6.77 7.74
C ALA A 125 3.98 -7.52 6.89
N GLU A 126 3.55 -8.71 7.32
CA GLU A 126 2.54 -9.51 6.61
C GLU A 126 1.25 -8.73 6.29
N PRO A 127 0.67 -7.95 7.23
CA PRO A 127 -0.57 -7.21 7.01
C PRO A 127 -0.48 -6.15 5.92
N ALA A 128 0.64 -5.43 5.84
CA ALA A 128 0.88 -4.43 4.80
C ALA A 128 0.85 -5.06 3.40
N THR A 129 1.17 -6.35 3.28
CA THR A 129 1.17 -7.07 2.00
C THR A 129 -0.20 -7.62 1.60
N ARG A 130 -1.14 -7.84 2.54
CA ARG A 130 -2.44 -8.48 2.27
C ARG A 130 -3.34 -7.68 1.31
N PRO A 131 -3.54 -6.35 1.48
CA PRO A 131 -4.35 -5.56 0.55
C PRO A 131 -3.83 -5.65 -0.90
N ALA A 132 -2.51 -5.53 -1.07
CA ALA A 132 -1.86 -5.65 -2.38
C ALA A 132 -2.02 -7.06 -2.96
N ALA A 133 -1.87 -8.12 -2.15
CA ALA A 133 -2.03 -9.50 -2.59
C ALA A 133 -3.44 -9.81 -3.12
N ARG A 134 -4.48 -9.26 -2.48
CA ARG A 134 -5.88 -9.37 -2.95
C ARG A 134 -6.11 -8.76 -4.34
N ILE A 135 -5.25 -7.85 -4.78
CA ILE A 135 -5.27 -7.25 -6.13
C ILE A 135 -4.34 -8.05 -7.06
N LEU A 136 -3.11 -8.33 -6.62
CA LEU A 136 -2.06 -8.94 -7.44
C LEU A 136 -2.38 -10.38 -7.85
N GLY A 137 -2.96 -11.20 -6.97
CA GLY A 137 -3.30 -12.59 -7.31
C GLY A 137 -4.21 -12.67 -8.53
N PRO A 138 -5.44 -12.14 -8.45
CA PRO A 138 -6.38 -12.14 -9.57
C PRO A 138 -5.87 -11.40 -10.81
N LEU A 139 -5.10 -10.31 -10.63
CA LEU A 139 -4.47 -9.58 -11.73
C LEU A 139 -3.48 -10.44 -12.52
N LEU A 140 -2.56 -11.11 -11.82
CA LEU A 140 -1.53 -11.92 -12.45
C LEU A 140 -2.09 -13.22 -13.06
N GLU A 141 -3.13 -13.79 -12.45
CA GLU A 141 -3.89 -14.91 -13.03
C GLU A 141 -4.52 -14.55 -14.39
N ARG A 142 -4.94 -13.30 -14.59
CA ARG A 142 -5.49 -12.82 -15.86
C ARG A 142 -4.42 -12.41 -16.88
N LEU A 143 -3.14 -12.48 -16.54
CA LEU A 143 -2.03 -12.11 -17.41
C LEU A 143 -0.98 -13.23 -17.53
N PRO A 144 -1.38 -14.42 -18.05
CA PRO A 144 -0.42 -15.49 -18.29
C PRO A 144 0.58 -15.06 -19.37
N GLY A 145 1.87 -15.29 -19.11
CA GLY A 145 2.95 -14.97 -20.05
C GLY A 145 3.33 -13.49 -20.10
N ILE A 146 2.97 -12.69 -19.09
CA ILE A 146 3.50 -11.33 -18.95
C ILE A 146 5.04 -11.36 -18.82
N PRO A 147 5.78 -10.47 -19.52
CA PRO A 147 7.22 -10.35 -19.34
C PRO A 147 7.61 -10.01 -17.91
N GLU A 148 8.82 -10.39 -17.50
CA GLU A 148 9.33 -10.15 -16.15
C GLU A 148 9.29 -8.65 -15.77
N ASP A 149 9.69 -7.76 -16.67
CA ASP A 149 9.67 -6.32 -16.41
C ASP A 149 8.25 -5.73 -16.37
N GLY A 150 7.33 -6.30 -17.14
CA GLY A 150 5.89 -6.04 -17.06
C GLY A 150 5.31 -6.45 -15.70
N ARG A 151 5.67 -7.64 -15.21
CA ARG A 151 5.29 -8.14 -13.90
C ARG A 151 5.81 -7.25 -12.78
N ILE A 152 7.12 -6.93 -12.79
CA ILE A 152 7.75 -6.03 -11.82
C ILE A 152 7.04 -4.67 -11.81
N PHE A 153 6.73 -4.13 -12.99
CA PHE A 153 6.01 -2.87 -13.10
C PHE A 153 4.62 -2.93 -12.45
N LEU A 154 3.82 -3.97 -12.74
CA LEU A 154 2.49 -4.14 -12.14
C LEU A 154 2.54 -4.37 -10.63
N GLU A 155 3.48 -5.18 -10.16
CA GLU A 155 3.70 -5.43 -8.74
C GLU A 155 4.01 -4.14 -7.98
N ALA A 156 4.98 -3.36 -8.46
CA ALA A 156 5.31 -2.08 -7.84
C ALA A 156 4.20 -1.04 -8.04
N LEU A 157 3.50 -1.03 -9.17
CA LEU A 157 2.34 -0.16 -9.37
C LEU A 157 1.26 -0.43 -8.32
N VAL A 158 0.89 -1.69 -8.08
CA VAL A 158 -0.11 -2.04 -7.07
C VAL A 158 0.37 -1.66 -5.68
N ARG A 159 1.59 -2.07 -5.30
CA ARG A 159 2.14 -1.84 -3.96
C ARG A 159 2.29 -0.35 -3.63
N LEU A 160 2.66 0.47 -4.61
CA LEU A 160 2.91 1.90 -4.39
C LEU A 160 1.66 2.76 -4.56
N ALA A 161 0.60 2.24 -5.18
CA ALA A 161 -0.61 3.00 -5.49
C ALA A 161 -1.20 3.79 -4.31
N PRO A 162 -1.28 3.26 -3.06
CA PRO A 162 -1.82 4.01 -1.93
C PRO A 162 -1.01 5.28 -1.61
N HIS A 163 0.31 5.20 -1.77
CA HIS A 163 1.29 6.22 -1.36
C HIS A 163 1.84 7.06 -2.51
N THR A 164 1.35 6.82 -3.72
CA THR A 164 1.85 7.46 -4.93
C THR A 164 0.66 8.00 -5.72
N PRO A 165 0.24 9.25 -5.49
CA PRO A 165 -0.92 9.81 -6.19
C PRO A 165 -0.60 10.20 -7.65
N THR A 166 0.67 10.20 -8.05
CA THR A 166 1.11 10.66 -9.38
C THR A 166 2.02 9.66 -10.08
N VAL A 167 1.93 9.60 -11.41
CA VAL A 167 2.84 8.79 -12.24
C VAL A 167 4.30 9.21 -12.05
N ARG A 168 4.57 10.49 -11.74
CA ARG A 168 5.94 10.96 -11.47
C ARG A 168 6.55 10.28 -10.25
N GLY A 169 5.78 10.10 -9.17
CA GLY A 169 6.23 9.37 -7.99
C GLY A 169 6.54 7.91 -8.32
N LEU A 170 5.70 7.28 -9.15
CA LEU A 170 5.87 5.89 -9.57
C LEU A 170 7.14 5.72 -10.41
N THR A 171 7.35 6.57 -11.41
CA THR A 171 8.48 6.40 -12.34
C THR A 171 9.83 6.72 -11.70
N ARG A 172 9.85 7.51 -10.61
CA ARG A 172 11.05 7.75 -9.81
C ARG A 172 11.62 6.44 -9.25
N VAL A 173 10.77 5.48 -8.87
CA VAL A 173 11.19 4.18 -8.33
C VAL A 173 11.92 3.34 -9.39
N PHE A 174 11.47 3.42 -10.64
CA PHE A 174 12.04 2.65 -11.74
C PHE A 174 13.17 3.37 -12.49
N GLY A 175 13.44 4.64 -12.18
CA GLY A 175 14.41 5.45 -12.93
C GLY A 175 13.99 5.73 -14.37
N VAL A 176 12.69 5.69 -14.68
CA VAL A 176 12.14 5.96 -16.02
C VAL A 176 11.57 7.38 -16.07
N GLN A 177 11.71 8.08 -17.18
CA GLN A 177 11.06 9.39 -17.35
C GLN A 177 9.55 9.23 -17.55
N PRO A 178 8.69 10.07 -16.93
CA PRO A 178 7.25 9.98 -17.11
C PRO A 178 6.80 10.02 -18.57
N SER A 179 7.41 10.88 -19.40
CA SER A 179 7.13 10.99 -20.83
C SER A 179 7.45 9.70 -21.59
N THR A 180 8.58 9.06 -21.28
CA THR A 180 8.96 7.76 -21.84
C THR A 180 7.93 6.69 -21.50
N LEU A 181 7.50 6.61 -20.24
CA LEU A 181 6.49 5.63 -19.84
C LEU A 181 5.15 5.89 -20.57
N MET A 182 4.69 7.14 -20.64
CA MET A 182 3.47 7.49 -21.38
C MET A 182 3.58 7.11 -22.87
N SER A 183 4.71 7.41 -23.51
CA SER A 183 4.96 7.03 -24.91
C SER A 183 4.91 5.50 -25.10
N ARG A 184 5.52 4.72 -24.20
CA ARG A 184 5.49 3.25 -24.25
C ARG A 184 4.07 2.71 -24.16
N PHE A 185 3.28 3.19 -23.18
CA PHE A 185 1.86 2.80 -23.05
C PHE A 185 1.04 3.17 -24.29
N GLY A 186 1.25 4.38 -24.83
CA GLY A 186 0.57 4.84 -26.05
C GLY A 186 0.89 3.97 -27.26
N ARG A 187 2.18 3.67 -27.51
CA ARG A 187 2.61 2.81 -28.62
C ARG A 187 2.11 1.37 -28.49
N ALA A 188 1.99 0.86 -27.27
CA ALA A 188 1.42 -0.46 -27.00
C ALA A 188 -0.11 -0.50 -27.12
N GLY A 189 -0.78 0.65 -27.31
CA GLY A 189 -2.24 0.71 -27.32
C GLY A 189 -2.88 0.40 -25.97
N LEU A 190 -2.15 0.57 -24.87
CA LEU A 190 -2.63 0.33 -23.51
C LEU A 190 -3.26 1.61 -22.91
N PRO A 191 -4.22 1.49 -21.98
CA PRO A 191 -4.61 2.61 -21.14
C PRO A 191 -3.37 3.20 -20.45
N SER A 192 -3.26 4.54 -20.36
CA SER A 192 -2.06 5.16 -19.79
C SER A 192 -1.75 4.67 -18.36
N ALA A 193 -0.48 4.67 -17.96
CA ALA A 193 -0.12 4.30 -16.58
C ALA A 193 -0.82 5.16 -15.52
N LYS A 194 -1.16 6.42 -15.86
CA LYS A 194 -1.99 7.29 -15.01
C LYS A 194 -3.37 6.68 -14.76
N ARG A 195 -3.99 6.11 -15.79
CA ARG A 195 -5.31 5.48 -15.68
C ARG A 195 -5.25 4.20 -14.86
N TYR A 196 -4.23 3.37 -15.05
CA TYR A 196 -4.01 2.18 -14.20
C TYR A 196 -3.79 2.56 -12.72
N LEU A 197 -2.90 3.52 -12.45
CA LEU A 197 -2.66 4.00 -11.08
C LEU A 197 -3.95 4.49 -10.41
N ALA A 198 -4.72 5.30 -11.14
CA ALA A 198 -5.98 5.83 -10.68
C ALA A 198 -7.01 4.72 -10.38
N SER A 199 -7.15 3.73 -11.27
CA SER A 199 -8.07 2.60 -11.08
C SER A 199 -7.65 1.70 -9.91
N ILE A 200 -6.36 1.41 -9.76
CA ILE A 200 -5.86 0.61 -8.62
C ILE A 200 -6.09 1.35 -7.30
N ARG A 201 -5.92 2.68 -7.27
CA ARG A 201 -6.25 3.48 -6.07
C ARG A 201 -7.73 3.40 -5.70
N LEU A 202 -8.63 3.24 -6.67
CA LEU A 202 -10.04 2.94 -6.37
C LEU A 202 -10.24 1.54 -5.79
N LEU A 203 -9.44 0.54 -6.18
CA LEU A 203 -9.47 -0.78 -5.53
C LEU A 203 -9.08 -0.68 -4.06
N TYR A 204 -8.01 0.04 -3.74
CA TYR A 204 -7.65 0.32 -2.35
C TYR A 204 -8.72 1.11 -1.61
N ALA A 205 -9.35 2.09 -2.26
CA ALA A 205 -10.48 2.81 -1.67
C ALA A 205 -11.62 1.84 -1.30
N ALA A 206 -11.96 0.91 -2.19
CA ALA A 206 -12.99 -0.09 -1.92
C ALA A 206 -12.61 -1.01 -0.75
N GLN A 207 -11.34 -1.46 -0.66
CA GLN A 207 -10.85 -2.23 0.48
C GLN A 207 -10.94 -1.46 1.80
N TYR A 208 -10.50 -0.19 1.83
CA TYR A 208 -10.55 0.61 3.04
C TYR A 208 -11.98 0.92 3.50
N MET A 209 -12.92 1.05 2.55
CA MET A 209 -14.33 1.27 2.84
C MET A 209 -15.05 0.04 3.41
N GLU A 210 -14.47 -1.17 3.30
CA GLU A 210 -14.98 -2.39 3.98
C GLU A 210 -14.96 -2.23 5.50
N SER A 211 -14.06 -1.39 6.04
CA SER A 211 -14.02 -1.09 7.47
C SER A 211 -15.09 -0.07 7.84
N GLU A 212 -16.01 -0.43 8.75
CA GLU A 212 -17.07 0.46 9.24
C GLU A 212 -16.50 1.72 9.92
N GLY A 213 -15.30 1.62 10.51
CA GLY A 213 -14.60 2.72 11.17
C GLY A 213 -14.02 3.80 10.26
N MET A 214 -14.07 3.61 8.93
CA MET A 214 -13.52 4.54 7.93
C MET A 214 -14.62 5.38 7.28
N SER A 215 -14.53 6.70 7.41
CA SER A 215 -15.31 7.64 6.60
C SER A 215 -14.71 7.81 5.20
N ILE A 216 -15.46 8.43 4.28
CA ILE A 216 -14.94 8.77 2.94
C ILE A 216 -13.74 9.72 3.04
N ALA A 217 -13.73 10.61 4.04
CA ALA A 217 -12.62 11.52 4.28
C ALA A 217 -11.36 10.77 4.72
N ASP A 218 -11.50 9.82 5.66
CA ASP A 218 -10.39 8.99 6.14
C ASP A 218 -9.77 8.18 4.99
N VAL A 219 -10.61 7.60 4.11
CA VAL A 219 -10.14 6.88 2.92
C VAL A 219 -9.36 7.80 1.98
N ALA A 220 -9.81 9.04 1.79
CA ALA A 220 -9.09 10.00 0.95
C ALA A 220 -7.72 10.34 1.53
N TYR A 221 -7.61 10.59 2.84
CA TYR A 221 -6.34 10.87 3.50
C TYR A 221 -5.41 9.66 3.53
N ARG A 222 -5.95 8.46 3.74
CA ARG A 222 -5.20 7.20 3.68
C ARG A 222 -4.63 6.94 2.29
N LEU A 223 -5.29 7.43 1.24
CA LEU A 223 -4.78 7.41 -0.13
C LEU A 223 -3.89 8.61 -0.45
N GLU A 224 -3.55 9.46 0.52
CA GLU A 224 -2.74 10.67 0.33
C GLU A 224 -3.33 11.65 -0.69
N CYS A 225 -4.67 11.69 -0.80
CA CYS A 225 -5.34 12.77 -1.50
C CYS A 225 -5.18 14.08 -0.72
N SER A 226 -4.99 15.18 -1.44
CA SER A 226 -4.87 16.51 -0.81
C SER A 226 -6.11 16.94 -0.04
N SER A 227 -7.28 16.41 -0.41
CA SER A 227 -8.53 16.60 0.33
C SER A 227 -9.58 15.54 -0.03
N PRO A 228 -10.61 15.34 0.81
CA PRO A 228 -11.77 14.50 0.48
C PRO A 228 -12.48 14.92 -0.81
N GLN A 229 -12.55 16.23 -1.08
CA GLN A 229 -13.14 16.78 -2.32
C GLN A 229 -12.30 16.42 -3.56
N SER A 230 -10.97 16.39 -3.44
CA SER A 230 -10.07 15.93 -4.50
C SER A 230 -10.34 14.48 -4.86
N PHE A 231 -10.50 13.61 -3.85
CA PHE A 231 -10.90 12.22 -4.04
C PHE A 231 -12.29 12.11 -4.70
N GLY A 232 -13.28 12.90 -4.25
CA GLY A 232 -14.60 12.93 -4.86
C GLY A 232 -14.61 13.31 -6.34
N ARG A 233 -13.81 14.32 -6.72
CA ARG A 233 -13.64 14.67 -8.15
C ARG A 233 -13.01 13.54 -8.94
N HIS A 234 -12.06 12.81 -8.35
CA HIS A 234 -11.41 11.68 -8.99
C HIS A 234 -12.41 10.53 -9.26
N VAL A 235 -13.22 10.14 -8.27
CA VAL A 235 -14.28 9.13 -8.43
C VAL A 235 -15.27 9.54 -9.52
N ARG A 236 -15.74 10.79 -9.49
CA ARG A 236 -16.68 11.31 -10.49
C ARG A 236 -16.09 11.32 -11.89
N SER A 237 -14.83 11.72 -12.04
CA SER A 237 -14.15 11.74 -13.35
C SER A 237 -13.97 10.36 -13.97
N LEU A 238 -13.79 9.31 -13.16
CA LEU A 238 -13.52 7.96 -13.66
C LEU A 238 -14.79 7.12 -13.83
N LEU A 239 -15.77 7.30 -12.95
CA LEU A 239 -16.93 6.43 -12.84
C LEU A 239 -18.26 7.16 -13.04
N GLY A 240 -18.28 8.50 -13.10
CA GLY A 240 -19.49 9.30 -13.27
C GLY A 240 -20.38 9.35 -12.02
N ILE A 241 -19.93 8.84 -10.87
CA ILE A 241 -20.72 8.70 -9.64
C ILE A 241 -20.09 9.45 -8.45
N THR A 242 -20.84 9.57 -7.37
CA THR A 242 -20.35 10.11 -6.09
C THR A 242 -19.55 9.08 -5.29
N CYS A 243 -18.76 9.52 -4.29
CA CYS A 243 -18.09 8.61 -3.36
C CYS A 243 -19.06 7.75 -2.55
N THR A 244 -20.21 8.29 -2.18
CA THR A 244 -21.24 7.55 -1.43
C THR A 244 -21.84 6.43 -2.28
N GLU A 245 -22.14 6.72 -3.55
CA GLU A 245 -22.57 5.68 -4.50
C GLU A 245 -21.47 4.66 -4.77
N PHE A 246 -20.21 5.11 -4.88
CA PHE A 246 -19.06 4.22 -5.02
C PHE A 246 -18.98 3.22 -3.86
N ARG A 247 -19.03 3.70 -2.61
CA ARG A 247 -19.03 2.86 -1.40
C ARG A 247 -20.14 1.81 -1.41
N ARG A 248 -21.33 2.18 -1.89
CA ARG A 248 -22.50 1.27 -1.92
C ARG A 248 -22.45 0.26 -3.06
N ARG A 249 -22.02 0.70 -4.25
CA ARG A 249 -22.14 -0.07 -5.51
C ARG A 249 -20.89 -0.87 -5.84
N PHE A 250 -19.74 -0.50 -5.28
CA PHE A 250 -18.45 -1.09 -5.59
C PHE A 250 -17.73 -1.56 -4.31
N PRO A 251 -18.29 -2.55 -3.58
CA PRO A 251 -17.49 -3.30 -2.62
C PRO A 251 -16.29 -3.92 -3.34
N PHE A 252 -15.21 -4.22 -2.60
CA PHE A 252 -13.93 -4.58 -3.22
C PHE A 252 -14.03 -5.69 -4.29
N PRO A 253 -14.73 -6.82 -4.09
CA PRO A 253 -14.84 -7.84 -5.13
C PRO A 253 -15.44 -7.31 -6.44
N VAL A 254 -16.48 -6.47 -6.35
CA VAL A 254 -17.14 -5.87 -7.53
C VAL A 254 -16.23 -4.85 -8.21
N ALA A 255 -15.51 -4.04 -7.42
CA ALA A 255 -14.54 -3.08 -7.95
C ALA A 255 -13.39 -3.79 -8.69
N LEU A 256 -12.89 -4.90 -8.12
CA LEU A 256 -11.82 -5.70 -8.68
C LEU A 256 -12.25 -6.35 -10.01
N GLU A 257 -13.38 -7.05 -10.04
CA GLU A 257 -13.89 -7.66 -11.27
C GLU A 257 -14.09 -6.63 -12.38
N ARG A 258 -14.65 -5.46 -12.04
CA ARG A 258 -14.76 -4.37 -13.02
C ARG A 258 -13.40 -3.90 -13.51
N PHE A 259 -12.41 -3.74 -12.62
CA PHE A 259 -11.06 -3.36 -13.02
C PHE A 259 -10.46 -4.39 -13.97
N LEU A 260 -10.55 -5.68 -13.66
CA LEU A 260 -10.05 -6.74 -14.52
C LEU A 260 -10.74 -6.71 -15.90
N ALA A 261 -12.07 -6.67 -15.92
CA ALA A 261 -12.86 -6.65 -17.15
C ALA A 261 -12.62 -5.43 -18.05
N VAL A 262 -12.36 -4.25 -17.46
CA VAL A 262 -12.23 -3.01 -18.23
C VAL A 262 -10.77 -2.67 -18.54
N MET A 263 -9.84 -2.99 -17.65
CA MET A 263 -8.45 -2.54 -17.73
C MET A 263 -7.46 -3.65 -18.08
N ILE A 264 -7.82 -4.92 -17.91
CA ILE A 264 -6.89 -6.04 -18.09
C ILE A 264 -7.31 -6.96 -19.23
N GLU A 265 -8.51 -7.53 -19.15
CA GLU A 265 -9.01 -8.52 -20.11
C GLU A 265 -8.96 -8.06 -21.58
N PRO A 266 -9.35 -6.81 -21.93
CA PRO A 266 -9.29 -6.34 -23.32
C PRO A 266 -7.86 -6.16 -23.85
N TYR A 267 -6.87 -6.19 -22.96
CA TYR A 267 -5.49 -5.82 -23.25
C TYR A 267 -4.49 -6.96 -22.98
N GLN A 268 -4.97 -8.19 -22.68
CA GLN A 268 -4.10 -9.32 -22.32
C GLN A 268 -3.01 -9.60 -23.35
N ALA A 269 -3.36 -9.61 -24.65
CA ALA A 269 -2.39 -9.83 -25.71
C ALA A 269 -1.30 -8.75 -25.73
N ARG A 270 -1.69 -7.47 -25.57
CA ARG A 270 -0.75 -6.35 -25.51
C ARG A 270 0.20 -6.46 -24.33
N TRP A 271 -0.27 -6.94 -23.19
CA TRP A 271 0.56 -7.13 -21.99
C TRP A 271 1.63 -8.21 -22.15
N ARG A 272 1.45 -9.21 -23.02
CA ARG A 272 2.47 -10.25 -23.27
C ARG A 272 3.70 -9.72 -24.00
N ASP A 273 3.52 -8.70 -24.84
CA ASP A 273 4.61 -8.11 -25.64
C ASP A 273 5.07 -6.75 -25.08
N PHE A 274 4.52 -6.33 -23.94
CA PHE A 274 4.76 -5.01 -23.37
C PHE A 274 5.90 -5.02 -22.35
N HIS A 275 6.95 -4.27 -22.65
CA HIS A 275 8.13 -4.08 -21.81
C HIS A 275 8.17 -2.64 -21.25
N PRO A 276 7.53 -2.36 -20.10
CA PRO A 276 7.43 -1.01 -19.57
C PRO A 276 8.76 -0.45 -19.08
N LEU A 277 9.72 -1.29 -18.68
CA LEU A 277 10.96 -0.85 -18.04
C LEU A 277 12.15 -0.95 -19.00
N ILE A 278 12.20 -1.99 -19.84
CA ILE A 278 13.29 -2.18 -20.78
C ILE A 278 13.18 -1.17 -21.93
N SER A 279 14.32 -0.61 -22.35
CA SER A 279 14.38 0.12 -23.61
C SER A 279 14.34 -0.88 -24.75
N THR A 280 13.19 -1.01 -25.42
CA THR A 280 13.15 -1.64 -26.74
C THR A 280 13.98 -0.76 -27.66
N GLY A 281 15.25 -1.13 -27.88
CA GLY A 281 16.17 -0.39 -28.72
C GLY A 281 15.53 -0.10 -30.07
N GLY A 282 15.40 1.19 -30.40
CA GLY A 282 15.19 1.56 -31.79
C GLY A 282 16.36 1.03 -32.59
N ARG A 283 16.08 0.47 -33.78
CA ARG A 283 17.10 0.26 -34.81
C ARG A 283 17.97 1.52 -34.88
N PRO A 284 19.32 1.42 -34.93
CA PRO A 284 20.14 2.59 -35.11
C PRO A 284 19.66 3.27 -36.40
N GLY A 285 19.08 4.46 -36.25
CA GLY A 285 18.80 5.32 -37.39
C GLY A 285 20.12 5.57 -38.06
N ILE A 286 20.23 5.14 -39.31
CA ILE A 286 21.28 5.60 -40.21
C ILE A 286 21.10 7.12 -40.25
N VAL A 287 22.01 7.82 -39.58
CA VAL A 287 22.19 9.26 -39.74
C VAL A 287 22.85 9.42 -41.10
N PRO A 288 22.26 10.15 -42.06
CA PRO A 288 22.99 10.52 -43.26
C PRO A 288 24.15 11.43 -42.83
N ASP A 289 25.35 11.05 -43.22
CA ASP A 289 26.59 11.78 -42.98
C ASP A 289 26.50 13.19 -43.59
N PRO A 290 26.59 14.28 -42.80
CA PRO A 290 26.63 15.63 -43.34
C PRO A 290 28.10 16.07 -43.45
N ALA A 291 28.84 15.46 -44.38
CA ALA A 291 30.14 15.96 -44.79
C ALA A 291 30.52 15.42 -46.18
N ILE A 292 30.18 16.17 -47.23
CA ILE A 292 31.08 16.57 -48.32
C ILE A 292 30.45 17.85 -48.89
N SER A 293 30.97 18.98 -48.45
CA SER A 293 30.98 20.22 -49.21
C SER A 293 32.37 20.78 -49.01
N ASP A 294 33.34 20.12 -49.63
CA ASP A 294 34.59 20.77 -49.96
C ASP A 294 34.33 21.72 -51.12
N ARG A 295 34.89 22.91 -50.95
CA ARG A 295 35.11 23.90 -51.99
C ARG A 295 36.00 23.29 -53.07
N ASP A 296 35.67 23.52 -54.33
CA ASP A 296 36.52 24.26 -55.26
C ASP A 296 35.95 24.19 -56.69
N GLN A 297 35.95 25.38 -57.32
CA GLN A 297 35.58 25.73 -58.71
C GLN A 297 34.11 26.05 -59.00
#